data_AF-A0A7Z9GFP9-F1
#
_entry.id   AF-A0A7Z9GFP9-F1
#
_cell.length_a   1.000
_cell.length_b   1.000
_cell.length_c   1.000
_cell.angle_alpha   90.00
_cell.angle_beta   90.00
_cell.angle_gamma   90.00
#
_symmetry.space_group_name_H-M   'P 1'
#
loop_
_entity.id
_entity.type
_entity.pdbx_description
1 polymer ?
#
loop_
_entity_poly.entity_id
_entity_poly.type
_entity_poly.pdbx_seq_one_letter_code
_entity_poly.pdbx_strand_id
1 'polypeptide(L)' 'MEEQIFDLAGRLVRAYQYPDSEAIIGVSTLPEGHYIYRLVVESGTELKSGHFSIIRP' A
#
# COMPACT_ATOMS: atom_id res chain seq x y z
N MET A 1 -7.09 -10.90 -1.17
CA MET A 1 -6.53 -9.74 -1.88
C MET A 1 -5.24 -9.32 -1.21
N GLU A 2 -4.37 -8.61 -1.91
CA GLU A 2 -3.10 -8.12 -1.38
C GLU A 2 -2.98 -6.62 -1.64
N GLU A 3 -2.64 -5.88 -0.60
CA GLU A 3 -2.29 -4.47 -0.71
C GLU A 3 -0.78 -4.28 -0.56
N GLN A 4 -0.16 -3.66 -1.54
CA GLN A 4 1.27 -3.47 -1.66
C GLN A 4 1.60 -1.99 -1.58
N ILE A 5 2.55 -1.62 -0.72
CA ILE A 5 3.06 -0.26 -0.55
C ILE A 5 4.48 -0.20 -1.08
N PHE A 6 4.73 0.75 -1.96
CA PHE A 6 6.02 1.03 -2.58
C PHE A 6 6.51 2.41 -2.19
N ASP A 7 7.83 2.57 -2.12
CA ASP A 7 8.43 3.90 -2.11
C ASP A 7 8.47 4.49 -3.53
N LEU A 8 8.88 5.76 -3.64
CA LEU A 8 9.01 6.43 -4.95
C LEU A 8 10.08 5.83 -5.87
N ALA A 9 11.01 5.04 -5.32
CA ALA A 9 11.98 4.28 -6.11
C ALA A 9 11.37 2.98 -6.67
N GLY A 10 10.09 2.69 -6.36
CA GLY A 10 9.39 1.49 -6.79
C GLY A 10 9.75 0.24 -5.98
N ARG A 11 10.42 0.40 -4.83
CA ARG A 11 10.77 -0.73 -3.96
C ARG A 11 9.58 -1.06 -3.07
N LEU A 12 9.25 -2.34 -2.97
CA LEU A 12 8.20 -2.81 -2.07
C LEU A 12 8.63 -2.57 -0.62
N VAL A 13 7.87 -1.75 0.09
CA VAL A 13 8.07 -1.41 1.50
C VAL A 13 7.26 -2.35 2.40
N ARG A 14 6.02 -2.66 1.99
CA ARG A 14 5.15 -3.55 2.74
C ARG A 14 4.10 -4.20 1.86
N ALA A 15 3.63 -5.36 2.27
CA ALA A 15 2.47 -6.02 1.70
C ALA A 15 1.55 -6.51 2.83
N TYR A 16 0.25 -6.38 2.64
CA TYR A 16 -0.78 -6.84 3.56
C TYR A 16 -1.74 -7.76 2.82
N GLN A 17 -2.03 -8.92 3.38
CA GLN A 17 -3.04 -9.82 2.84
C GLN A 17 -4.36 -9.61 3.58
N TYR A 18 -5.41 -9.31 2.83
CA TYR A 18 -6.76 -9.14 3.35
C TYR A 18 -7.68 -10.20 2.75
N PRO A 19 -8.51 -10.86 3.58
CA PRO A 19 -9.53 -11.78 3.07
C PRO A 19 -10.66 -11.06 2.32
N ASP A 20 -10.86 -9.77 2.56
CA ASP A 20 -12.01 -8.95 2.17
C ASP A 20 -11.63 -7.61 1.51
N SER A 21 -12.62 -6.95 0.89
CA SER A 21 -12.43 -5.82 -0.05
C SER A 21 -12.06 -4.47 0.59
N GLU A 22 -12.17 -4.35 1.90
CA GLU A 22 -11.87 -3.12 2.63
C GLU A 22 -10.62 -3.31 3.50
N ALA A 23 -9.51 -2.80 2.97
CA ALA A 23 -8.25 -2.74 3.67
C ALA A 23 -8.10 -1.39 4.37
N ILE A 24 -7.99 -1.38 5.70
CA ILE A 24 -7.49 -0.21 6.43
C ILE A 24 -5.96 -0.34 6.48
N ILE A 25 -5.26 0.57 5.79
CA ILE A 25 -3.81 0.59 5.80
C ILE A 25 -3.31 1.12 7.15
N GLY A 26 -2.65 0.26 7.92
CA GLY A 26 -1.87 0.68 9.09
C GLY A 26 -0.58 1.39 8.69
N VAL A 27 -0.66 2.68 8.33
CA VAL A 27 0.51 3.48 7.91
C VAL A 27 1.38 3.98 9.07
N SER A 28 0.98 3.75 10.33
CA SER A 28 1.66 4.28 11.52
C SER A 28 3.12 3.85 11.67
N THR A 29 3.49 2.69 11.13
CA THR A 29 4.86 2.16 11.19
C THR A 29 5.75 2.61 10.04
N LEU A 30 5.20 3.28 9.03
CA LEU A 30 5.98 3.80 7.92
C LEU A 30 6.66 5.11 8.33
N PRO A 31 7.93 5.32 7.92
CA PRO A 31 8.59 6.61 8.05
C PRO A 31 7.83 7.75 7.35
N GLU A 32 8.20 8.99 7.64
CA GLU A 32 7.76 10.11 6.81
C GLU A 32 8.26 9.96 5.38
N GLY A 33 7.42 10.34 4.43
CA GLY A 33 7.76 10.23 3.02
C GLY A 33 6.54 10.06 2.14
N HIS A 34 6.82 9.80 0.87
CA HIS A 34 5.83 9.60 -0.17
C HIS A 34 5.81 8.13 -0.59
N TYR A 35 4.60 7.61 -0.75
CA TYR A 35 4.35 6.20 -1.02
C TYR A 35 3.31 6.03 -2.11
N ILE A 36 3.42 4.90 -2.81
CA ILE A 36 2.46 4.42 -3.79
C ILE A 36 1.82 3.17 -3.18
N TYR A 37 0.50 3.02 -3.27
CA TYR A 37 -0.18 1.78 -2.91
C TYR A 37 -0.82 1.12 -4.13
N ARG A 38 -0.88 -0.20 -4.13
CA ARG A 38 -1.59 -1.02 -5.11
C ARG A 38 -2.39 -2.10 -4.41
N LEU A 39 -3.64 -2.25 -4.78
CA LEU A 39 -4.52 -3.33 -4.36
C LEU A 39 -4.65 -4.31 -5.51
N VAL A 40 -4.20 -5.55 -5.30
CA VAL A 40 -4.25 -6.62 -6.29
C VAL A 40 -5.05 -7.80 -5.76
N VAL A 41 -5.74 -8.51 -6.64
CA VAL A 41 -6.34 -9.82 -6.31
C VAL A 41 -5.32 -10.93 -6.51
N GLU A 42 -5.63 -12.14 -6.06
CA GLU A 42 -4.76 -13.32 -6.15
C GLU A 42 -4.34 -13.66 -7.60
N SER A 43 -5.18 -13.31 -8.59
CA SER A 43 -4.82 -13.45 -10.01
C SER A 43 -3.74 -12.46 -10.49
N GLY A 44 -3.29 -11.55 -9.63
CA GLY A 44 -2.38 -10.46 -9.97
C GLY A 44 -3.04 -9.24 -10.62
N THR A 45 -4.37 -9.24 -10.79
CA THR A 45 -5.10 -8.10 -11.37
C THR A 45 -5.12 -6.94 -10.38
N GLU A 46 -4.65 -5.77 -10.82
CA GLU A 46 -4.76 -4.52 -10.05
C GLU A 46 -6.21 -4.05 -10.03
N LEU A 47 -6.78 -3.91 -8.84
CA LEU A 47 -8.11 -3.35 -8.62
C LEU A 47 -8.06 -1.84 -8.40
N LYS A 48 -7.02 -1.36 -7.71
CA LYS A 48 -6.90 0.04 -7.30
C LYS A 48 -5.45 0.39 -7.07
N SER A 49 -5.08 1.64 -7.33
CA SER A 49 -3.80 2.20 -6.94
C SER A 49 -3.91 3.68 -6.64
N GLY A 50 -2.89 4.22 -5.98
CA GLY A 50 -2.80 5.64 -5.69
C GLY A 50 -1.52 6.00 -4.96
N HIS A 51 -1.44 7.24 -4.48
CA HIS A 51 -0.31 7.74 -3.71
C HIS A 51 -0.77 8.42 -2.44
N PHE A 52 0.08 8.43 -1.42
CA PHE A 52 -0.14 9.15 -0.18
C PHE A 52 1.19 9.61 0.42
N SER A 53 1.12 10.57 1.34
CA SER A 53 2.27 11.10 2.06
C SER A 53 2.06 10.95 3.55
N ILE A 54 3.12 10.59 4.27
CA ILE A 54 3.14 10.60 5.74
C ILE A 54 3.95 11.81 6.18
N ILE A 55 3.28 12.69 6.92
CA ILE A 55 3.85 13.92 7.47
C ILE A 55 3.49 13.91 8.96
N ARG A 56 4.47 14.03 9.86
CA ARG A 56 4.21 14.14 11.31
C ARG A 56 4.31 15.62 11.72
N PRO A 57 3.45 16.05 12.65
CA PRO A 57 3.46 17.42 13.17
C PRO A 57 4.69 17.71 14.03
#